data_AF-A0A941VJU9-F1
#
_entry.id   AF-A0A941VJU9-F1
#
_cell.length_a   1.000
_cell.length_b   1.000
_cell.length_c   1.000
_cell.angle_alpha   90.00
_cell.angle_beta   90.00
_cell.angle_gamma   90.00
#
_symmetry.space_group_name_H-M   'P 1'
#
loop_
_entity.id
_entity.type
_entity.pdbx_description
1 polymer ?
#
loop_
_entity_poly.entity_id
_entity_poly.type
_entity_poly.pdbx_seq_one_letter_code
_entity_poly.pdbx_strand_id
1 'polypeptide(L)'
;MNSLSNKVASGIARLTPFGKRNDDPLTNIKSATRWVENLPIGDAFKCQQAIFDELKRFNENSTQYTKDRLAVLMLLDEKSQDLQDTLVRQYLRNPRMSRTVESQLWHAVYGLYWEVARGYHAFVLHFARESGKTPHDSQIPLITLRAIHTIGQLLKWRAIRYLPAGEKLWLRLHNLYRVAESEGFHRQSQRAYPEDTSECSCETAYLHILMLNLADSGTLYPRQLDLLDNWLQNWHELLQLDSRL
;
A
#
# COMPACT_ATOMS: atom_id res chain seq x y z
N MET A 1 -20.02 -41.44 -44.14
CA MET A 1 -20.22 -39.98 -44.08
C MET A 1 -20.65 -39.59 -42.69
N ASN A 2 -19.66 -39.12 -41.92
CA ASN A 2 -19.66 -38.23 -40.75
C ASN A 2 -20.63 -38.48 -39.58
N SER A 3 -20.20 -39.35 -38.67
CA SER A 3 -20.56 -39.33 -37.24
C SER A 3 -19.38 -38.73 -36.46
N LEU A 4 -19.41 -37.40 -36.22
CA LEU A 4 -18.38 -36.68 -35.45
C LEU A 4 -18.94 -35.50 -34.62
N SER A 5 -20.22 -35.51 -34.25
CA SER A 5 -20.84 -34.38 -33.53
C SER A 5 -21.14 -34.62 -32.04
N ASN A 6 -20.60 -35.68 -31.41
CA ASN A 6 -20.92 -36.01 -30.01
C ASN A 6 -19.71 -36.14 -29.06
N LYS A 7 -18.70 -35.27 -29.17
CA LYS A 7 -17.54 -35.34 -28.25
C LYS A 7 -16.84 -34.02 -27.89
N VAL A 8 -17.57 -32.90 -27.81
CA VAL A 8 -17.02 -31.63 -27.25
C VAL A 8 -17.98 -30.98 -26.26
N ALA A 9 -18.58 -31.79 -25.37
CA ALA A 9 -19.43 -31.30 -24.28
C ALA A 9 -19.02 -31.97 -22.95
N SER A 10 -17.77 -31.77 -22.54
CA SER A 10 -17.32 -32.13 -21.19
C SER A 10 -16.04 -31.37 -20.85
N GLY A 11 -16.21 -30.19 -20.25
CA GLY A 11 -15.07 -29.37 -19.85
C GLY A 11 -15.43 -28.04 -19.19
N ILE A 12 -16.67 -27.86 -18.72
CA ILE A 12 -17.00 -26.77 -17.80
C ILE A 12 -16.93 -27.37 -16.40
N ALA A 13 -15.71 -27.43 -15.87
CA ALA A 13 -15.48 -27.69 -14.46
C ALA A 13 -16.09 -26.52 -13.67
N ARG A 14 -17.24 -26.80 -13.07
CA ARG A 14 -17.84 -26.18 -11.88
C ARG A 14 -17.09 -24.94 -11.36
N LEU A 15 -17.43 -23.78 -11.90
CA LEU A 15 -17.37 -22.55 -11.12
C LEU A 15 -18.51 -22.61 -10.14
N THR A 16 -18.24 -23.15 -8.95
CA THR A 16 -19.12 -22.94 -7.80
C THR A 16 -19.19 -21.43 -7.59
N PRO A 17 -20.37 -20.80 -7.65
CA PRO A 17 -20.48 -19.40 -7.29
C PRO A 17 -20.05 -19.29 -5.83
N PHE A 18 -19.12 -18.37 -5.55
CA PHE A 18 -18.76 -17.98 -4.20
C PHE A 18 -20.05 -17.85 -3.38
N GLY A 19 -20.24 -18.78 -2.43
CA GLY A 19 -21.43 -18.81 -1.63
C GLY A 19 -21.59 -17.47 -0.93
N LYS A 20 -22.76 -16.84 -1.10
CA LYS A 20 -23.23 -15.76 -0.25
C LYS A 20 -23.29 -16.27 1.20
N ARG A 21 -22.18 -16.19 1.92
CA ARG A 21 -22.20 -16.02 3.36
C ARG A 21 -22.27 -14.52 3.61
N ASN A 22 -23.35 -14.09 4.25
CA ASN A 22 -23.60 -12.71 4.68
C ASN A 22 -22.65 -12.25 5.82
N ASP A 23 -21.56 -12.97 6.08
CA ASP A 23 -20.61 -12.61 7.13
C ASP A 23 -19.50 -11.77 6.50
N ASP A 24 -19.38 -10.52 6.96
CA ASP A 24 -18.30 -9.62 6.54
C ASP A 24 -16.94 -10.24 6.94
N PRO A 25 -16.06 -10.58 5.97
CA PRO A 25 -14.81 -11.26 6.24
C PRO A 25 -13.86 -10.43 7.13
N LEU A 26 -14.07 -9.11 7.19
CA LEU A 26 -13.23 -8.15 7.91
C LEU A 26 -13.81 -7.72 9.27
N THR A 27 -14.81 -8.44 9.80
CA THR A 27 -15.46 -8.12 11.08
C THR A 27 -14.47 -8.15 12.25
N ASN A 28 -13.54 -9.11 12.26
CA ASN A 28 -12.52 -9.24 13.29
C ASN A 28 -11.25 -9.86 12.70
N ILE A 29 -10.15 -9.75 13.45
CA ILE A 29 -8.83 -10.21 12.99
C ILE A 29 -8.82 -11.71 12.63
N LYS A 30 -9.52 -12.58 13.36
CA LYS A 30 -9.53 -14.03 13.10
C LYS A 30 -10.24 -14.36 11.80
N SER A 31 -11.39 -13.74 11.56
CA SER A 31 -12.14 -13.89 10.30
C SER A 31 -11.33 -13.36 9.13
N ALA A 32 -10.65 -12.22 9.29
CA ALA A 32 -9.80 -11.64 8.27
C ALA A 32 -8.59 -12.53 7.94
N THR A 33 -7.90 -13.07 8.96
CA THR A 33 -6.80 -14.04 8.76
C THR A 33 -7.27 -15.25 7.97
N ARG A 34 -8.39 -15.86 8.38
CA ARG A 34 -8.95 -17.01 7.67
C ARG A 34 -9.33 -16.66 6.23
N TRP A 35 -9.88 -15.48 5.99
CA TRP A 35 -10.24 -15.05 4.65
C TRP A 35 -8.99 -14.91 3.76
N VAL A 36 -7.94 -14.26 4.26
CA VAL A 36 -6.66 -14.12 3.54
C VAL A 36 -6.04 -15.49 3.21
N GLU A 37 -6.06 -16.43 4.15
CA GLU A 37 -5.53 -17.79 3.95
C GLU A 37 -6.28 -18.58 2.87
N ASN A 38 -7.54 -18.21 2.58
CA ASN A 38 -8.37 -18.85 1.56
C ASN A 38 -8.34 -18.12 0.21
N LEU A 39 -7.47 -17.11 0.03
CA LEU A 39 -7.31 -16.42 -1.25
C LEU A 39 -6.78 -17.38 -2.34
N PRO A 40 -7.16 -17.16 -3.62
CA PRO A 40 -6.86 -18.08 -4.71
C PRO A 40 -5.36 -18.17 -5.00
N ILE A 41 -4.73 -19.30 -4.67
CA ILE A 41 -3.31 -19.52 -4.90
C ILE A 41 -2.99 -19.53 -6.40
N GLY A 42 -1.92 -18.82 -6.81
CA GLY A 42 -1.34 -18.91 -8.16
C GLY A 42 -1.62 -17.75 -9.10
N ASP A 43 -2.49 -16.80 -8.75
CA ASP A 43 -2.76 -15.59 -9.53
C ASP A 43 -2.63 -14.34 -8.65
N ALA A 44 -1.44 -13.74 -8.65
CA ALA A 44 -1.12 -12.60 -7.80
C ALA A 44 -2.04 -11.39 -8.06
N PHE A 45 -2.45 -11.19 -9.32
CA PHE A 45 -3.35 -10.10 -9.68
C PHE A 45 -4.73 -10.30 -9.07
N LYS A 46 -5.32 -11.50 -9.20
CA LYS A 46 -6.64 -11.77 -8.60
C LYS A 46 -6.63 -11.72 -7.08
N CYS A 47 -5.56 -12.20 -6.45
CA CYS A 47 -5.41 -12.10 -4.99
C CYS A 47 -5.36 -10.65 -4.54
N GLN A 48 -4.50 -9.85 -5.18
CA GLN A 48 -4.36 -8.44 -4.87
C GLN A 48 -5.69 -7.70 -5.09
N GLN A 49 -6.38 -7.97 -6.20
CA GLN A 49 -7.67 -7.36 -6.49
C GLN A 49 -8.71 -7.68 -5.41
N ALA A 50 -8.77 -8.93 -4.93
CA ALA A 50 -9.67 -9.30 -3.83
C ALA A 50 -9.37 -8.55 -2.53
N ILE A 51 -8.08 -8.37 -2.18
CA ILE A 51 -7.66 -7.54 -1.05
C ILE A 51 -8.05 -6.08 -1.25
N PHE A 52 -7.82 -5.53 -2.44
CA PHE A 52 -8.20 -4.16 -2.76
C PHE A 52 -9.71 -3.93 -2.62
N ASP A 53 -10.54 -4.83 -3.17
CA ASP A 53 -12.00 -4.68 -3.13
C ASP A 53 -12.53 -4.71 -1.69
N GLU A 54 -12.04 -5.63 -0.87
CA GLU A 54 -12.42 -5.70 0.54
C GLU A 54 -11.85 -4.53 1.37
N LEU A 55 -10.61 -4.10 1.11
CA LEU A 55 -10.02 -2.94 1.78
C LEU A 55 -10.76 -1.63 1.44
N LYS A 56 -11.18 -1.47 0.19
CA LYS A 56 -12.00 -0.35 -0.25
C LYS A 56 -13.35 -0.35 0.46
N ARG A 57 -14.05 -1.48 0.45
CA ARG A 57 -15.33 -1.65 1.17
C ARG A 57 -15.17 -1.38 2.66
N PHE A 58 -14.10 -1.89 3.25
CA PHE A 58 -13.73 -1.65 4.63
C PHE A 58 -13.61 -0.15 4.89
N ASN A 59 -12.81 0.58 4.12
CA ASN A 59 -12.61 2.03 4.26
C ASN A 59 -13.89 2.85 4.05
N GLU A 60 -14.77 2.45 3.13
CA GLU A 60 -16.05 3.12 2.86
C GLU A 60 -17.06 2.97 4.01
N ASN A 61 -17.07 1.82 4.68
CA ASN A 61 -17.98 1.53 5.80
C ASN A 61 -17.43 2.00 7.17
N SER A 62 -16.36 2.80 7.19
CA SER A 62 -15.71 3.23 8.43
C SER A 62 -16.54 4.22 9.22
N THR A 63 -17.22 3.76 10.27
CA THR A 63 -17.92 4.63 11.23
C THR A 63 -17.16 4.81 12.55
N GLN A 64 -16.24 3.89 12.89
CA GLN A 64 -15.45 3.89 14.13
C GLN A 64 -14.00 3.48 13.88
N TYR A 65 -13.06 4.06 14.64
CA TYR A 65 -11.61 3.77 14.56
C TYR A 65 -11.17 2.97 15.79
N THR A 66 -11.42 1.66 15.77
CA THR A 66 -11.10 0.75 16.89
C THR A 66 -9.76 0.03 16.68
N LYS A 67 -9.18 -0.52 17.75
CA LYS A 67 -7.94 -1.31 17.70
C LYS A 67 -8.08 -2.56 16.83
N ASP A 68 -9.20 -3.28 16.93
CA ASP A 68 -9.46 -4.46 16.10
C ASP A 68 -9.48 -4.12 14.61
N ARG A 69 -10.07 -2.99 14.27
CA ARG A 69 -10.14 -2.49 12.90
C ARG A 69 -8.74 -2.12 12.40
N LEU A 70 -7.92 -1.47 13.22
CA LEU A 70 -6.52 -1.20 12.88
C LEU A 70 -5.73 -2.49 12.63
N ALA A 71 -5.91 -3.51 13.48
CA ALA A 71 -5.25 -4.80 13.31
C ALA A 71 -5.65 -5.48 11.98
N VAL A 72 -6.92 -5.39 11.57
CA VAL A 72 -7.38 -5.91 10.27
C VAL A 72 -6.72 -5.16 9.10
N LEU A 73 -6.64 -3.82 9.17
CA LEU A 73 -5.96 -3.02 8.15
C LEU A 73 -4.48 -3.43 8.02
N MET A 74 -3.78 -3.55 9.15
CA MET A 74 -2.37 -3.94 9.17
C MET A 74 -2.15 -5.35 8.59
N LEU A 75 -3.04 -6.30 8.92
CA LEU A 75 -2.99 -7.65 8.35
C LEU A 75 -3.15 -7.64 6.83
N LEU A 76 -4.14 -6.90 6.31
CA LEU A 76 -4.38 -6.83 4.86
C LEU A 76 -3.22 -6.18 4.12
N ASP A 77 -2.67 -5.10 4.67
CA ASP A 77 -1.48 -4.43 4.14
C ASP A 77 -0.29 -5.40 4.09
N GLU A 78 0.08 -6.02 5.22
CA GLU A 78 1.18 -6.99 5.30
C GLU A 78 1.03 -8.15 4.33
N LYS A 79 -0.18 -8.70 4.20
CA LYS A 79 -0.46 -9.82 3.30
C LYS A 79 -0.50 -9.44 1.84
N SER A 80 -0.62 -8.14 1.54
CA SER A 80 -0.59 -7.63 0.18
C SER A 80 0.81 -7.31 -0.34
N GLN A 81 1.83 -7.20 0.53
CA GLN A 81 3.18 -6.78 0.16
C GLN A 81 3.76 -7.62 -0.99
N ASP A 82 3.87 -8.94 -0.82
CA ASP A 82 4.43 -9.84 -1.86
C ASP A 82 3.64 -9.82 -3.18
N LEU A 83 2.32 -9.67 -3.09
CA LEU A 83 1.43 -9.60 -4.25
C LEU A 83 1.68 -8.31 -5.02
N GLN A 84 1.72 -7.19 -4.30
CA GLN A 84 2.00 -5.86 -4.82
C GLN A 84 3.37 -5.84 -5.50
N ASP A 85 4.39 -6.35 -4.82
CA ASP A 85 5.75 -6.52 -5.29
C ASP A 85 5.84 -7.32 -6.60
N THR A 86 5.06 -8.38 -6.70
CA THR A 86 4.98 -9.19 -7.91
C THR A 86 4.42 -8.40 -9.08
N LEU A 87 3.36 -7.61 -8.88
CA LEU A 87 2.77 -6.74 -9.91
C LEU A 87 3.70 -5.58 -10.28
N VAL A 88 4.39 -4.96 -9.32
CA VAL A 88 5.42 -3.94 -9.53
C VAL A 88 6.53 -4.50 -10.43
N ARG A 89 7.05 -5.68 -10.12
CA ARG A 89 8.07 -6.35 -10.94
C ARG A 89 7.56 -6.67 -12.35
N GLN A 90 6.31 -7.09 -12.51
CA GLN A 90 5.72 -7.33 -13.83
C GLN A 90 5.65 -6.03 -14.65
N TYR A 91 5.21 -4.92 -14.04
CA TYR A 91 5.15 -3.60 -14.67
C TYR A 91 6.54 -3.15 -15.13
N LEU A 92 7.53 -3.19 -14.23
CA LEU A 92 8.87 -2.66 -14.49
C LEU A 92 9.71 -3.55 -15.42
N ARG A 93 9.50 -4.87 -15.46
CA ARG A 93 10.34 -5.79 -16.25
C ARG A 93 9.94 -5.91 -17.71
N ASN A 94 8.72 -5.56 -18.09
CA ASN A 94 8.23 -5.73 -19.45
C ASN A 94 7.86 -4.40 -20.13
N PRO A 95 8.86 -3.63 -20.61
CA PRO A 95 8.61 -2.34 -21.26
C PRO A 95 7.89 -2.45 -22.62
N ARG A 96 7.67 -3.66 -23.14
CA ARG A 96 7.01 -3.91 -24.44
C ARG A 96 5.57 -4.43 -24.29
N MET A 97 5.01 -4.38 -23.09
CA MET A 97 3.62 -4.79 -22.87
C MET A 97 2.64 -3.90 -23.63
N SER A 98 1.42 -4.42 -23.87
CA SER A 98 0.37 -3.62 -24.48
C SER A 98 -0.09 -2.51 -23.52
N ARG A 99 -0.56 -1.38 -24.06
CA ARG A 99 -1.07 -0.25 -23.26
C ARG A 99 -2.20 -0.67 -22.31
N THR A 100 -3.02 -1.65 -22.71
CA THR A 100 -4.11 -2.19 -21.87
C THR A 100 -3.56 -2.89 -20.64
N VAL A 101 -2.56 -3.76 -20.81
CA VAL A 101 -1.92 -4.49 -19.69
C VAL A 101 -1.14 -3.52 -18.80
N GLU A 102 -0.42 -2.58 -19.41
CA GLU A 102 0.29 -1.52 -18.68
C GLU A 102 -0.66 -0.72 -17.78
N SER A 103 -1.78 -0.25 -18.36
CA SER A 103 -2.79 0.48 -17.62
C SER A 103 -3.40 -0.38 -16.51
N GLN A 104 -3.70 -1.65 -16.78
CA GLN A 104 -4.28 -2.55 -15.80
C GLN A 104 -3.35 -2.75 -14.59
N LEU A 105 -2.08 -3.04 -14.83
CA LEU A 105 -1.07 -3.21 -13.77
C LEU A 105 -0.89 -1.92 -12.97
N TRP A 106 -0.82 -0.77 -13.66
CA TRP A 106 -0.68 0.52 -12.98
C TRP A 106 -1.86 0.80 -12.04
N HIS A 107 -3.10 0.58 -12.50
CA HIS A 107 -4.28 0.83 -11.66
C HIS A 107 -4.39 -0.15 -10.49
N ALA A 108 -3.99 -1.41 -10.67
CA ALA A 108 -3.95 -2.39 -9.59
C ALA A 108 -2.96 -1.98 -8.49
N VAL A 109 -1.72 -1.66 -8.88
CA VAL A 109 -0.67 -1.24 -7.94
C VAL A 109 -1.04 0.08 -7.27
N TYR A 110 -1.35 1.11 -8.05
CA TYR A 110 -1.70 2.43 -7.52
C TYR A 110 -2.97 2.38 -6.64
N GLY A 111 -3.97 1.60 -7.04
CA GLY A 111 -5.23 1.46 -6.32
C GLY A 111 -5.06 0.86 -4.92
N LEU A 112 -4.22 -0.17 -4.78
CA LEU A 112 -3.96 -0.75 -3.46
C LEU A 112 -3.22 0.21 -2.55
N TYR A 113 -2.14 0.83 -3.04
CA TYR A 113 -1.43 1.86 -2.26
C TYR A 113 -2.38 2.99 -1.85
N TRP A 114 -3.34 3.36 -2.69
CA TRP A 114 -4.29 4.40 -2.38
C TRP A 114 -5.19 4.03 -1.19
N GLU A 115 -5.75 2.82 -1.19
CA GLU A 115 -6.63 2.38 -0.11
C GLU A 115 -5.87 2.12 1.20
N VAL A 116 -4.63 1.62 1.13
CA VAL A 116 -3.74 1.48 2.31
C VAL A 116 -3.41 2.86 2.89
N ALA A 117 -2.96 3.81 2.06
CA ALA A 117 -2.66 5.18 2.49
C ALA A 117 -3.89 5.89 3.07
N ARG A 118 -5.06 5.70 2.44
CA ARG A 118 -6.33 6.24 2.92
C ARG A 118 -6.68 5.70 4.31
N GLY A 119 -6.55 4.39 4.50
CA GLY A 119 -6.80 3.73 5.78
C GLY A 119 -5.90 4.28 6.88
N TYR A 120 -4.58 4.19 6.71
CA TYR A 120 -3.64 4.65 7.75
C TYR A 120 -3.74 6.15 8.02
N HIS A 121 -3.86 6.99 6.98
CA HIS A 121 -4.03 8.43 7.17
C HIS A 121 -5.26 8.77 8.01
N ALA A 122 -6.38 8.05 7.82
CA ALA A 122 -7.58 8.24 8.59
C ALA A 122 -7.40 7.85 10.07
N PHE A 123 -6.73 6.72 10.34
CA PHE A 123 -6.38 6.30 11.70
C PHE A 123 -5.45 7.30 12.38
N VAL A 124 -4.35 7.72 11.74
CA VAL A 124 -3.39 8.68 12.31
C VAL A 124 -4.07 10.00 12.65
N LEU A 125 -4.91 10.53 11.77
CA LEU A 125 -5.63 11.78 12.03
C LEU A 125 -6.68 11.64 13.13
N HIS A 126 -7.32 10.48 13.26
CA HIS A 126 -8.21 10.19 14.38
C HIS A 126 -7.45 10.24 15.70
N PHE A 127 -6.33 9.53 15.80
CA PHE A 127 -5.51 9.50 17.01
C PHE A 127 -4.93 10.87 17.37
N ALA A 128 -4.45 11.64 16.39
CA ALA A 128 -3.93 12.99 16.63
C ALA A 128 -5.00 13.96 17.17
N ARG A 129 -6.29 13.68 16.98
CA ARG A 129 -7.39 14.46 17.58
C ARG A 129 -7.73 14.00 19.00
N GLU A 130 -7.36 12.77 19.36
CA GLU A 130 -7.63 12.16 20.67
C GLU A 130 -6.45 12.25 21.64
N SER A 131 -5.27 12.70 21.19
CA SER A 131 -3.99 12.70 21.93
C SER A 131 -3.94 13.51 23.25
N GLY A 132 -5.08 14.05 23.71
CA GLY A 132 -5.25 14.63 25.05
C GLY A 132 -6.16 13.84 26.00
N LYS A 133 -6.76 12.71 25.58
CA LYS A 133 -7.78 11.97 26.35
C LYS A 133 -7.36 10.56 26.77
N THR A 134 -6.45 9.94 26.06
CA THR A 134 -5.99 8.56 26.32
C THR A 134 -4.47 8.47 26.14
N PRO A 135 -3.78 7.61 26.92
CA PRO A 135 -2.36 7.36 26.70
C PRO A 135 -2.13 6.83 25.28
N HIS A 136 -1.07 7.31 24.64
CA HIS A 136 -0.74 7.01 23.24
C HIS A 136 -0.71 5.50 22.99
N ASP A 137 -1.39 5.07 21.93
CA ASP A 137 -1.28 3.69 21.46
C ASP A 137 0.13 3.46 20.92
N SER A 138 0.80 2.39 21.37
CA SER A 138 2.16 2.04 20.94
C SER A 138 2.26 1.78 19.43
N GLN A 139 1.13 1.61 18.74
CA GLN A 139 1.07 1.42 17.30
C GLN A 139 1.12 2.72 16.49
N ILE A 140 0.88 3.90 17.08
CA ILE A 140 0.81 5.18 16.36
C ILE A 140 2.08 5.48 15.54
N PRO A 141 3.30 5.34 16.11
CA PRO A 141 4.52 5.57 15.35
C PRO A 141 4.63 4.68 14.10
N LEU A 142 4.34 3.38 14.25
CA LEU A 142 4.43 2.39 13.18
C LEU A 142 3.44 2.69 12.05
N ILE A 143 2.18 2.98 12.37
CA ILE A 143 1.16 3.24 11.35
C ILE A 143 1.41 4.57 10.63
N THR A 144 2.00 5.55 11.32
CA THR A 144 2.40 6.83 10.72
C THR A 144 3.55 6.62 9.74
N LEU A 145 4.55 5.81 10.12
CA LEU A 145 5.64 5.41 9.25
C LEU A 145 5.12 4.70 7.98
N ARG A 146 4.26 3.68 8.13
CA ARG A 146 3.62 2.99 6.99
C ARG A 146 2.82 3.93 6.10
N ALA A 147 2.09 4.89 6.68
CA ALA A 147 1.35 5.89 5.93
C ALA A 147 2.27 6.78 5.07
N ILE A 148 3.37 7.28 5.65
CA ILE A 148 4.37 8.09 4.95
C ILE A 148 4.97 7.30 3.79
N HIS A 149 5.44 6.07 4.03
CA HIS A 149 5.97 5.19 2.99
C HIS A 149 4.97 4.96 1.85
N THR A 150 3.71 4.66 2.19
CA THR A 150 2.68 4.39 1.19
C THR A 150 2.34 5.63 0.35
N ILE A 151 2.34 6.83 0.94
CA ILE A 151 2.19 8.07 0.16
C ILE A 151 3.39 8.29 -0.76
N GLY A 152 4.61 7.97 -0.31
CA GLY A 152 5.80 7.96 -1.15
C GLY A 152 5.62 7.07 -2.39
N GLN A 153 5.10 5.85 -2.21
CA GLN A 153 4.78 4.96 -3.34
C GLN A 153 3.75 5.57 -4.29
N LEU A 154 2.71 6.22 -3.79
CA LEU A 154 1.73 6.92 -4.64
C LEU A 154 2.38 8.02 -5.48
N LEU A 155 3.27 8.81 -4.89
CA LEU A 155 4.01 9.86 -5.60
C LEU A 155 4.92 9.28 -6.68
N LYS A 156 5.71 8.24 -6.34
CA LYS A 156 6.57 7.49 -7.28
C LYS A 156 5.77 6.93 -8.45
N TRP A 157 4.62 6.30 -8.19
CA TRP A 157 3.79 5.70 -9.24
C TRP A 157 3.13 6.73 -10.16
N ARG A 158 2.92 7.97 -9.69
CA ARG A 158 2.52 9.09 -10.55
C ARG A 158 3.68 9.54 -11.44
N ALA A 159 4.87 9.69 -10.88
CA ALA A 159 6.09 10.03 -11.61
C ALA A 159 6.41 9.01 -12.73
N ILE A 160 6.24 7.71 -12.44
CA ILE A 160 6.39 6.62 -13.42
C ILE A 160 5.54 6.83 -14.69
N ARG A 161 4.37 7.47 -14.57
CA ARG A 161 3.49 7.81 -15.71
C ARG A 161 3.57 9.27 -16.14
N TYR A 162 4.59 10.00 -15.67
CA TYR A 162 4.79 11.43 -15.94
C TYR A 162 3.56 12.26 -15.56
N LEU A 163 2.85 11.82 -14.51
CA LEU A 163 1.71 12.54 -13.96
C LEU A 163 2.20 13.51 -12.88
N PRO A 164 1.55 14.69 -12.74
CA PRO A 164 1.91 15.63 -11.68
C PRO A 164 1.71 14.97 -10.31
N ALA A 165 2.64 15.19 -9.37
CA ALA A 165 2.64 14.57 -8.04
C ALA A 165 1.31 14.73 -7.28
N GLY A 166 0.61 15.85 -7.47
CA GLY A 166 -0.72 16.12 -6.89
C GLY A 166 -0.63 16.76 -5.50
N GLU A 167 -1.09 18.00 -5.41
CA GLU A 167 -0.99 18.83 -4.19
C GLU A 167 -1.59 18.17 -2.94
N LYS A 168 -2.69 17.42 -3.11
CA LYS A 168 -3.36 16.73 -2.00
C LYS A 168 -2.51 15.61 -1.39
N LEU A 169 -1.67 14.95 -2.18
CA LEU A 169 -0.77 13.90 -1.67
C LEU A 169 0.35 14.52 -0.83
N TRP A 170 0.93 15.62 -1.31
CA TRP A 170 1.90 16.40 -0.54
C TRP A 170 1.33 16.92 0.77
N LEU A 171 0.14 17.53 0.74
CA LEU A 171 -0.51 18.01 1.96
C LEU A 171 -0.72 16.89 2.99
N ARG A 172 -1.13 15.70 2.54
CA ARG A 172 -1.29 14.53 3.42
C ARG A 172 0.04 14.07 3.98
N LEU A 173 1.10 14.01 3.16
CA LEU A 173 2.45 13.65 3.58
C LEU A 173 2.96 14.61 4.66
N HIS A 174 2.92 15.92 4.39
CA HIS A 174 3.37 16.95 5.34
C HIS A 174 2.57 16.90 6.63
N ASN A 175 1.26 16.66 6.56
CA ASN A 175 0.43 16.53 7.74
C ASN A 175 0.82 15.31 8.60
N LEU A 176 1.10 14.16 7.99
CA LEU A 176 1.57 12.97 8.72
C LEU A 176 2.93 13.22 9.38
N TYR A 177 3.88 13.83 8.67
CA TYR A 177 5.18 14.16 9.24
C TYR A 177 5.06 15.16 10.39
N ARG A 178 4.21 16.19 10.24
CA ARG A 178 3.90 17.15 11.31
C ARG A 178 3.33 16.48 12.56
N VAL A 179 2.44 15.48 12.40
CA VAL A 179 1.93 14.70 13.53
C VAL A 179 3.08 13.95 14.23
N ALA A 180 3.95 13.30 13.47
CA ALA A 180 5.10 12.60 14.04
C ALA A 180 6.07 13.53 14.78
N GLU A 181 6.26 14.74 14.27
CA GLU A 181 7.09 15.77 14.90
C GLU A 181 6.45 16.31 16.18
N SER A 182 5.17 16.69 16.14
CA SER A 182 4.46 17.27 17.29
C SER A 182 4.33 16.29 18.46
N GLU A 183 4.20 15.00 18.16
CA GLU A 183 4.09 13.92 19.14
C GLU A 183 5.47 13.32 19.52
N GLY A 184 6.56 13.84 18.94
CA GLY A 184 7.94 13.51 19.36
C GLY A 184 8.50 12.18 18.87
N PHE A 185 7.80 11.44 17.99
CA PHE A 185 8.26 10.13 17.49
C PHE A 185 8.83 10.15 16.07
N HIS A 186 8.94 11.32 15.42
CA HIS A 186 9.46 11.45 14.05
C HIS A 186 10.82 10.77 13.79
N ARG A 187 11.70 10.73 14.79
CA ARG A 187 13.03 10.10 14.76
C ARG A 187 13.09 8.68 15.34
N GLN A 188 11.96 8.13 15.75
CA GLN A 188 11.92 6.77 16.28
C GLN A 188 12.21 5.76 15.15
N SER A 189 13.38 5.13 15.21
CA SER A 189 13.77 4.04 14.33
C SER A 189 12.95 2.78 14.64
N GLN A 190 12.37 2.18 13.62
CA GLN A 190 11.65 0.90 13.69
C GLN A 190 11.53 0.27 12.30
N ARG A 191 11.22 -1.03 12.25
CA ARG A 191 10.89 -1.70 10.98
C ARG A 191 9.47 -1.35 10.55
N ALA A 192 9.27 -0.95 9.29
CA ALA A 192 7.92 -0.68 8.79
C ALA A 192 7.13 -2.00 8.66
N TYR A 193 7.75 -3.05 8.16
CA TYR A 193 7.19 -4.39 8.04
C TYR A 193 8.09 -5.43 8.72
N PRO A 194 7.53 -6.56 9.21
CA PRO A 194 8.30 -7.59 9.91
C PRO A 194 9.47 -8.16 9.09
N GLU A 195 9.28 -8.29 7.78
CA GLU A 195 10.26 -8.83 6.82
C GLU A 195 11.34 -7.81 6.41
N ASP A 196 11.20 -6.54 6.80
CA ASP A 196 12.19 -5.52 6.46
C ASP A 196 13.53 -5.80 7.16
N THR A 197 14.61 -5.66 6.39
CA THR A 197 15.98 -5.88 6.89
C THR A 197 16.53 -4.67 7.62
N SER A 198 16.07 -3.48 7.25
CA SER A 198 16.55 -2.19 7.75
C SER A 198 15.44 -1.47 8.50
N GLU A 199 15.84 -0.72 9.52
CA GLU A 199 14.92 0.16 10.23
C GLU A 199 14.87 1.53 9.56
N CYS A 200 13.73 2.20 9.69
CA CYS A 200 13.53 3.57 9.24
C CYS A 200 12.74 4.36 10.28
N SER A 201 12.84 5.68 10.18
CA SER A 201 12.04 6.60 10.98
C SER A 201 11.10 7.37 10.05
N CYS A 202 10.11 8.05 10.63
CA CYS A 202 9.23 8.92 9.84
C CYS A 202 10.04 10.02 9.14
N GLU A 203 11.11 10.53 9.77
CA GLU A 203 12.03 11.51 9.20
C GLU A 203 12.79 10.95 7.99
N THR A 204 13.39 9.78 8.10
CA THR A 204 14.14 9.20 6.97
C THR A 204 13.23 8.85 5.80
N ALA A 205 12.04 8.30 6.07
CA ALA A 205 11.03 8.00 5.05
C ALA A 205 10.52 9.28 4.35
N TYR A 206 10.28 10.34 5.12
CA TYR A 206 9.85 11.64 4.59
C TYR A 206 10.93 12.30 3.72
N LEU A 207 12.18 12.34 4.20
CA LEU A 207 13.33 12.85 3.46
C LEU A 207 13.55 12.08 2.16
N HIS A 208 13.42 10.77 2.19
CA HIS A 208 13.54 9.92 1.00
C HIS A 208 12.57 10.34 -0.10
N ILE A 209 11.31 10.60 0.26
CA ILE A 209 10.27 11.04 -0.69
C ILE A 209 10.60 12.41 -1.26
N LEU A 210 11.07 13.34 -0.43
CA LEU A 210 11.49 14.68 -0.89
C LEU A 210 12.67 14.60 -1.86
N MET A 211 13.68 13.79 -1.55
CA MET A 211 14.84 13.62 -2.42
C MET A 211 14.47 12.95 -3.74
N LEU A 212 13.61 11.92 -3.72
CA LEU A 212 13.15 11.28 -4.94
C LEU A 212 12.43 12.31 -5.83
N ASN A 213 11.58 13.15 -5.25
CA ASN A 213 10.91 14.20 -5.99
C ASN A 213 11.89 15.26 -6.54
N LEU A 214 12.91 15.63 -5.77
CA LEU A 214 13.94 16.60 -6.20
C LEU A 214 14.80 16.05 -7.35
N ALA A 215 15.12 14.76 -7.30
CA ALA A 215 15.92 14.08 -8.31
C ALA A 215 15.11 13.69 -9.57
N ASP A 216 13.78 13.63 -9.48
CA ASP A 216 12.91 13.40 -10.61
C ASP A 216 12.90 14.62 -11.56
N SER A 217 13.63 14.47 -12.67
CA SER A 217 13.72 15.47 -13.73
C SER A 217 12.54 15.43 -14.71
N GLY A 218 11.59 14.51 -14.53
CA GLY A 218 10.48 14.28 -15.46
C GLY A 218 10.87 13.57 -16.76
N THR A 219 12.13 13.15 -16.89
CA THR A 219 12.64 12.44 -18.09
C THR A 219 13.09 11.01 -17.79
N LEU A 220 13.04 10.59 -16.53
CA LEU A 220 13.50 9.27 -16.10
C LEU A 220 12.49 8.19 -16.50
N TYR A 221 12.99 7.11 -17.11
CA TYR A 221 12.16 5.94 -17.40
C TYR A 221 11.71 5.23 -16.11
N PRO A 222 10.59 4.49 -16.11
CA PRO A 222 10.08 3.80 -14.92
C PRO A 222 11.12 2.96 -14.16
N ARG A 223 11.98 2.22 -14.88
CA ARG A 223 13.08 1.45 -14.29
C ARG A 223 14.17 2.31 -13.67
N GLN A 224 14.46 3.48 -14.26
CA GLN A 224 15.45 4.40 -13.71
C GLN A 224 14.93 5.08 -12.44
N LEU A 225 13.64 5.45 -12.40
CA LEU A 225 12.99 5.93 -11.19
C LEU A 225 13.01 4.89 -10.08
N ASP A 226 12.73 3.62 -10.40
CA ASP A 226 12.80 2.52 -9.43
C ASP A 226 14.22 2.27 -8.92
N LEU A 227 15.23 2.36 -9.78
CA LEU A 227 16.64 2.26 -9.37
C LEU A 227 17.05 3.43 -8.48
N LEU A 228 16.65 4.65 -8.82
CA LEU A 228 16.90 5.86 -8.02
C LEU A 228 16.28 5.74 -6.63
N ASP A 229 15.03 5.31 -6.54
CA ASP A 229 14.32 5.03 -5.29
C ASP A 229 15.12 4.02 -4.44
N ASN A 230 15.60 2.92 -5.01
CA ASN A 230 16.43 1.97 -4.26
C ASN A 230 17.79 2.55 -3.83
N TRP A 231 18.45 3.33 -4.69
CA TRP A 231 19.77 3.91 -4.37
C TRP A 231 19.71 4.96 -3.26
N LEU A 232 18.62 5.75 -3.21
CA LEU A 232 18.39 6.76 -2.19
C LEU A 232 18.33 6.18 -0.76
N GLN A 233 18.06 4.87 -0.61
CA GLN A 233 18.09 4.20 0.69
C GLN A 233 19.49 4.22 1.32
N ASN A 234 20.55 4.17 0.52
CA ASN A 234 21.94 4.19 1.00
C ASN A 234 22.34 5.54 1.62
N TRP A 235 21.54 6.59 1.41
CA TRP A 235 21.79 7.92 1.96
C TRP A 235 20.94 8.23 3.20
N HIS A 236 20.07 7.31 3.64
CA HIS A 236 19.22 7.53 4.82
C HIS A 236 20.01 7.92 6.07
N GLU A 237 21.16 7.29 6.31
CA GLU A 237 22.01 7.56 7.48
C GLU A 237 22.77 8.90 7.41
N LEU A 238 22.89 9.49 6.21
CA LEU A 238 23.64 10.72 5.98
C LEU A 238 22.76 11.97 6.06
N LEU A 239 21.45 11.80 6.22
CA LEU A 239 20.47 12.86 6.06
C LEU A 239 19.64 13.02 7.32
N GLN A 240 19.52 14.27 7.75
CA GLN A 240 18.73 14.66 8.90
C GLN A 240 18.10 16.02 8.61
N LEU A 241 16.85 16.22 9.05
CA LEU A 241 16.26 17.56 9.01
C LEU A 241 16.82 18.36 10.18
N ASP A 242 17.36 19.54 9.88
CA ASP A 242 17.78 20.46 10.93
C ASP A 242 16.53 20.90 11.70
N SER A 243 16.65 20.96 13.03
CA SER A 243 15.56 21.40 13.91
C SER A 243 15.43 22.92 13.97
N ARG A 244 16.24 23.65 13.19
CA ARG A 244 16.32 25.11 13.22
C ARG A 244 15.84 25.74 11.92
N LEU A 245 14.81 26.58 12.05
CA LEU A 245 14.66 27.85 11.33
C LEU A 245 14.56 28.96 12.37
#